data_AF-A0A6V8K6V2-F1
#
_entry.id   AF-A0A6V8K6V2-F1
#
_cell.length_a   1.000
_cell.length_b   1.000
_cell.length_c   1.000
_cell.angle_alpha   90.00
_cell.angle_beta   90.00
_cell.angle_gamma   90.00
#
_symmetry.space_group_name_H-M   'P 1'
#
loop_
_entity.id
_entity.type
_entity.pdbx_description
1 polymer ?
#
loop_
_entity_poly.entity_id
_entity_poly.type
_entity_poly.pdbx_seq_one_letter_code
_entity_poly.pdbx_strand_id
1 'polypeptide(L)'
;MERFAKIDLEYGGRPLADVLDAVERWATKPHDGVFLDRAPGDLAGLGGVALAVRVARRAGFGLVVLNPGRPVEPAYRALDAALCVFDGDWGAYQRWSGEGAAPGDGHLVYGVPAAQADTARKMMEWRGAGFGVVAETRTW
;
A
#
# COMPACT_ATOMS: atom_id res chain seq x y z
N MET A 1 4.97 -11.18 -13.43
CA MET A 1 4.84 -10.80 -12.01
C MET A 1 5.42 -9.42 -11.90
N GLU A 2 4.62 -8.42 -11.56
CA GLU A 2 5.10 -7.04 -11.44
C GLU A 2 6.14 -6.98 -10.30
N ARG A 3 7.30 -6.39 -10.58
CA ARG A 3 8.39 -6.25 -9.61
C ARG A 3 8.36 -4.85 -9.01
N PHE A 4 7.86 -4.74 -7.80
CA PHE A 4 7.84 -3.48 -7.05
C PHE A 4 9.16 -3.21 -6.34
N ALA A 5 9.63 -1.97 -6.41
CA ALA A 5 10.55 -1.43 -5.41
C ALA A 5 9.80 -1.22 -4.09
N LYS A 6 10.40 -1.59 -2.95
CA LYS A 6 9.81 -1.32 -1.64
C LYS A 6 10.59 -0.21 -0.93
N ILE A 7 9.87 0.81 -0.47
CA ILE A 7 10.42 1.91 0.32
C ILE A 7 9.59 2.05 1.58
N ASP A 8 10.24 1.85 2.71
CA ASP A 8 9.61 2.02 4.02
C ASP A 8 9.62 3.48 4.44
N LEU A 9 8.45 4.04 4.78
CA LEU A 9 8.27 5.41 5.24
C LEU A 9 8.25 5.55 6.77
N GLU A 10 8.29 4.43 7.50
CA GLU A 10 8.30 4.39 8.98
C GLU A 10 7.18 5.21 9.63
N TYR A 11 6.00 5.21 9.01
CA TYR A 11 4.84 6.03 9.38
C TYR A 11 5.15 7.53 9.48
N GLY A 12 6.07 8.01 8.64
CA GLY A 12 6.56 9.40 8.65
C GLY A 12 7.78 9.63 9.54
N GLY A 13 8.26 8.60 10.23
CA GLY A 13 9.48 8.68 11.06
C GLY A 13 10.78 8.71 10.25
N ARG A 14 10.76 8.20 9.01
CA ARG A 14 11.94 8.19 8.15
C ARG A 14 12.21 9.60 7.61
N PRO A 15 13.45 10.12 7.71
CA PRO A 15 13.78 11.42 7.15
C PRO A 15 13.43 11.51 5.66
N LEU A 16 12.82 12.62 5.25
CA LEU A 16 12.36 12.80 3.88
C LEU A 16 13.50 12.67 2.86
N ALA A 17 14.68 13.20 3.16
CA ALA A 17 15.86 13.06 2.31
C ALA A 17 16.19 11.58 2.04
N ASP A 18 16.16 10.73 3.08
CA ASP A 18 16.44 9.30 2.94
C ASP A 18 15.40 8.55 2.11
N VAL A 19 14.14 9.00 2.17
CA VAL A 19 13.04 8.50 1.32
C VAL A 19 13.30 8.87 -0.13
N LEU A 20 13.63 10.13 -0.41
CA LEU A 20 13.90 10.60 -1.77
C LEU A 20 15.12 9.90 -2.38
N ASP A 21 16.20 9.76 -1.61
CA ASP A 21 17.38 9.01 -2.04
C ASP A 21 17.04 7.54 -2.32
N ALA A 22 16.12 6.94 -1.55
CA ALA A 22 15.66 5.58 -1.80
C ALA A 22 14.88 5.46 -3.12
N VAL A 23 14.03 6.45 -3.44
CA VAL A 23 13.32 6.51 -4.72
C VAL A 23 14.31 6.57 -5.88
N GLU A 24 15.28 7.47 -5.81
CA GLU A 24 16.30 7.62 -6.85
C GLU A 24 17.14 6.35 -7.02
N ARG A 25 17.57 5.74 -5.92
CA ARG A 25 18.31 4.47 -5.97
C ARG A 25 17.51 3.35 -6.64
N TRP A 26 16.22 3.22 -6.31
CA TRP A 26 15.39 2.18 -6.91
C TRP A 26 15.08 2.44 -8.38
N ALA A 27 14.97 3.71 -8.79
CA ALA A 27 14.74 4.09 -10.18
C ALA A 27 15.88 3.67 -11.13
N THR A 28 17.08 3.40 -10.60
CA THR A 28 18.20 2.85 -11.37
C THR A 28 18.02 1.37 -11.76
N LYS A 29 16.98 0.69 -11.25
CA LYS A 29 16.73 -0.74 -11.46
C LYS A 29 15.37 -0.94 -12.15
N PRO A 30 15.20 -2.01 -12.95
CA PRO A 30 13.93 -2.24 -13.63
C PRO A 30 12.82 -2.54 -12.60
N HIS A 31 11.80 -1.72 -12.51
CA HIS A 31 10.65 -1.97 -11.64
C HIS A 31 9.38 -1.49 -12.32
N ASP A 32 8.31 -2.25 -12.19
CA ASP A 32 7.01 -1.89 -12.76
C ASP A 32 6.34 -0.79 -11.91
N GLY A 33 6.69 -0.72 -10.63
CA GLY A 33 6.16 0.25 -9.69
C GLY A 33 6.96 0.36 -8.40
N VAL A 34 6.49 1.23 -7.51
CA VAL A 34 7.01 1.39 -6.15
C VAL A 34 5.90 1.23 -5.12
N PHE A 35 6.21 0.51 -4.05
CA PHE A 35 5.38 0.27 -2.89
C PHE A 35 5.95 1.06 -1.71
N LEU A 36 5.26 2.14 -1.37
CA LEU A 36 5.58 3.02 -0.25
C LEU A 36 4.94 2.45 1.01
N ASP A 37 5.69 1.63 1.74
CA ASP A 37 5.23 0.86 2.88
C ASP A 37 5.23 1.65 4.18
N ARG A 38 4.37 1.24 5.12
CA ARG A 38 4.17 1.91 6.41
C ARG A 38 3.97 3.42 6.24
N ALA A 39 3.12 3.82 5.30
CA ALA A 39 2.85 5.23 5.07
C ALA A 39 2.03 5.84 6.23
N PRO A 40 2.28 7.11 6.63
CA PRO A 40 1.36 7.81 7.50
C PRO A 40 0.02 8.00 6.78
N GLY A 41 -1.06 8.04 7.56
CA GLY A 41 -2.43 8.20 7.07
C GLY A 41 -3.13 9.48 7.56
N ASP A 42 -2.43 10.33 8.30
CA ASP A 42 -2.95 11.55 8.92
C ASP A 42 -2.50 12.81 8.15
N LEU A 43 -3.13 13.95 8.45
CA LEU A 43 -2.80 15.21 7.76
C LEU A 43 -1.37 15.69 8.02
N ALA A 44 -0.72 15.28 9.12
CA ALA A 44 0.64 15.68 9.43
C ALA A 44 1.66 15.01 8.47
N GLY A 45 1.41 13.76 8.09
CA GLY A 45 2.23 13.01 7.13
C GLY A 45 1.99 13.36 5.66
N LEU A 46 0.87 14.00 5.33
CA LEU A 46 0.41 14.21 3.95
C LEU A 46 1.45 14.90 3.05
N GLY A 47 2.10 15.96 3.55
CA GLY A 47 3.07 16.73 2.76
C GLY A 47 4.28 15.91 2.34
N GLY A 48 4.85 15.12 3.26
CA GLY A 48 5.98 14.24 2.98
C GLY A 48 5.61 13.11 2.00
N VAL A 49 4.43 12.51 2.19
CA VAL A 49 3.91 11.46 1.30
C VAL A 49 3.65 12.01 -0.11
N ALA A 50 2.99 13.17 -0.22
CA ALA A 50 2.72 13.79 -1.51
C ALA A 50 4.01 14.07 -2.30
N LEU A 51 5.08 14.49 -1.61
CA LEU A 51 6.38 14.68 -2.24
C LEU A 51 6.98 13.35 -2.70
N ALA A 52 6.96 12.30 -1.87
CA ALA A 52 7.48 10.98 -2.21
C ALA A 52 6.76 10.38 -3.43
N VAL A 53 5.42 10.46 -3.46
CA VAL A 53 4.60 10.02 -4.62
C VAL A 53 5.00 10.78 -5.88
N ARG A 54 5.10 12.12 -5.80
CA ARG A 54 5.48 12.96 -6.94
C ARG A 54 6.88 12.63 -7.47
N VAL A 55 7.85 12.41 -6.58
CA VAL A 55 9.22 12.07 -6.98
C VAL A 55 9.27 10.67 -7.58
N ALA A 56 8.55 9.69 -7.04
CA ALA A 56 8.44 8.36 -7.63
C ALA A 56 7.88 8.40 -9.05
N ARG A 57 6.79 9.14 -9.28
CA ARG A 57 6.24 9.33 -10.63
C ARG A 57 7.26 9.93 -11.59
N ARG A 58 7.97 10.98 -11.17
CA ARG A 58 9.02 11.63 -11.99
C ARG A 58 10.22 10.72 -12.26
N ALA A 59 10.52 9.81 -11.34
CA ALA A 59 11.58 8.83 -11.48
C ALA A 59 11.20 7.66 -12.42
N GLY A 60 9.98 7.65 -12.96
CA GLY A 60 9.54 6.68 -13.97
C GLY A 60 8.75 5.49 -13.43
N PHE A 61 8.36 5.48 -12.15
CA PHE A 61 7.52 4.41 -11.62
C PHE A 61 6.08 4.49 -12.19
N GLY A 62 5.72 3.50 -13.01
CA GLY A 62 4.43 3.41 -13.69
C GLY A 62 3.24 3.14 -12.76
N LEU A 63 3.48 2.44 -11.65
CA LEU A 63 2.51 2.25 -10.57
C LEU A 63 3.13 2.69 -9.22
N VAL A 64 2.44 3.57 -8.51
CA VAL A 64 2.79 3.97 -7.14
C VAL A 64 1.69 3.45 -6.22
N VAL A 65 2.06 2.59 -5.28
CA VAL A 65 1.16 2.08 -4.24
C VAL A 65 1.60 2.68 -2.92
N LEU A 66 0.66 3.27 -2.20
CA LEU A 66 0.85 3.75 -0.83
C LEU A 66 0.18 2.77 0.13
N ASN A 67 0.96 2.20 1.04
CA ASN A 67 0.47 1.25 2.06
C ASN A 67 0.52 1.85 3.46
N PRO A 68 -0.55 2.53 3.89
CA PRO A 68 -0.80 2.84 5.29
C PRO A 68 -1.26 1.61 6.11
N GLY A 69 -1.75 0.56 5.43
CA GLY A 69 -2.29 -0.65 6.06
C GLY A 69 -3.62 -0.44 6.79
N ARG A 70 -4.17 0.77 6.70
CA ARG A 70 -5.43 1.22 7.32
C ARG A 70 -6.03 2.36 6.49
N PRO A 71 -7.34 2.64 6.63
CA PRO A 71 -7.96 3.84 6.07
C PRO A 71 -7.21 5.12 6.48
N VAL A 72 -7.20 6.10 5.57
CA VAL A 72 -6.46 7.36 5.70
C VAL A 72 -7.39 8.56 5.60
N GLU A 73 -6.88 9.73 6.00
CA GLU A 73 -7.54 11.01 5.79
C GLU A 73 -7.93 11.21 4.31
N PRO A 74 -9.14 11.73 4.01
CA PRO A 74 -9.63 11.85 2.64
C PRO A 74 -8.71 12.61 1.69
N ALA A 75 -7.88 13.53 2.18
CA ALA A 75 -6.93 14.29 1.38
C ALA A 75 -5.90 13.41 0.64
N TYR A 76 -5.59 12.22 1.15
CA TYR A 76 -4.70 11.26 0.48
C TYR A 76 -5.28 10.74 -0.85
N ARG A 77 -6.60 10.81 -1.03
CA ARG A 77 -7.29 10.38 -2.25
C ARG A 77 -6.95 11.24 -3.47
N ALA A 78 -6.45 12.46 -3.25
CA ALA A 78 -6.02 13.36 -4.31
C ALA A 78 -4.59 13.05 -4.82
N LEU A 79 -3.87 12.14 -4.16
CA LEU A 79 -2.54 11.73 -4.59
C LEU A 79 -2.64 10.78 -5.78
N ASP A 80 -1.70 10.91 -6.71
CA ASP A 80 -1.56 9.99 -7.85
C ASP A 80 -0.88 8.67 -7.41
N ALA A 81 -1.55 7.96 -6.50
CA ALA A 81 -1.13 6.67 -5.96
C ALA A 81 -2.34 5.79 -5.64
N ALA A 82 -2.21 4.48 -5.86
CA ALA A 82 -3.17 3.50 -5.38
C ALA A 82 -3.02 3.34 -3.85
N LEU A 83 -4.12 3.22 -3.12
CA LEU A 83 -4.12 3.14 -1.66
C LEU A 83 -4.36 1.71 -1.20
N CYS A 84 -3.48 1.18 -0.36
CA CYS A 84 -3.66 -0.09 0.34
C CYS A 84 -4.15 0.17 1.77
N VAL A 85 -5.45 0.03 1.98
CA VAL A 85 -6.13 0.42 3.24
C VAL A 85 -6.34 -0.73 4.21
N PHE A 86 -5.87 -1.92 3.87
CA PHE A 86 -5.82 -3.06 4.78
C PHE A 86 -4.51 -3.82 4.58
N ASP A 87 -3.73 -3.99 5.64
CA ASP A 87 -2.57 -4.89 5.68
C ASP A 87 -2.56 -5.61 7.04
N GLY A 88 -3.04 -6.85 7.06
CA GLY A 88 -3.28 -7.57 8.32
C GLY A 88 -3.55 -9.06 8.15
N ASP A 89 -3.66 -9.76 9.29
CA ASP A 89 -3.95 -11.18 9.28
C ASP A 89 -5.41 -11.48 8.90
N TRP A 90 -5.67 -12.72 8.49
CA TRP A 90 -6.98 -13.21 8.08
C TRP A 90 -8.06 -12.99 9.15
N GLY A 91 -7.74 -13.24 10.42
CA GLY A 91 -8.69 -13.04 11.51
C GLY A 91 -9.07 -11.57 11.67
N ALA A 92 -8.11 -10.65 11.56
CA ALA A 92 -8.35 -9.22 11.55
C ALA A 92 -9.22 -8.82 10.34
N TYR A 93 -8.93 -9.39 9.16
CA TYR A 93 -9.69 -9.09 7.94
C TYR A 93 -11.15 -9.55 8.01
N GLN A 94 -11.40 -10.72 8.60
CA GLN A 94 -12.76 -11.22 8.82
C GLN A 94 -13.59 -10.28 9.72
N ARG A 95 -12.97 -9.67 10.73
CA ARG A 95 -13.62 -8.74 11.67
C ARG A 95 -13.63 -7.29 11.21
N TRP A 96 -12.84 -6.94 10.21
CA TRP A 96 -12.72 -5.56 9.75
C TRP A 96 -14.05 -5.06 9.19
N SER A 97 -14.49 -3.88 9.60
CA SER A 97 -15.77 -3.29 9.14
C SER A 97 -15.69 -2.73 7.72
N GLY A 98 -14.48 -2.42 7.22
CA GLY A 98 -14.31 -1.69 5.97
C GLY A 98 -14.54 -0.17 6.11
N GLU A 99 -14.82 0.33 7.32
CA GLU A 99 -15.09 1.75 7.55
C GLU A 99 -13.91 2.61 7.07
N GLY A 100 -14.18 3.62 6.24
CA GLY A 100 -13.16 4.51 5.64
C GLY A 100 -12.45 3.94 4.40
N ALA A 101 -12.71 2.69 4.01
CA ALA A 101 -12.28 2.16 2.71
C ALA A 101 -13.21 2.61 1.58
N ALA A 102 -12.67 2.68 0.36
CA ALA A 102 -13.41 2.99 -0.85
C ALA A 102 -13.22 1.86 -1.89
N PRO A 103 -14.19 1.63 -2.79
CA PRO A 103 -13.99 0.71 -3.92
C PRO A 103 -12.73 1.09 -4.72
N GLY A 104 -11.94 0.09 -5.08
CA GLY A 104 -10.64 0.27 -5.73
C GLY A 104 -9.44 0.23 -4.78
N ASP A 105 -9.67 0.29 -3.47
CA ASP A 105 -8.59 0.17 -2.48
C ASP A 105 -7.95 -1.22 -2.47
N GLY A 106 -6.70 -1.26 -2.03
CA GLY A 106 -5.91 -2.47 -1.91
C GLY A 106 -6.07 -3.14 -0.56
N HIS A 107 -6.20 -4.47 -0.57
CA HIS A 107 -6.21 -5.28 0.65
C HIS A 107 -5.12 -6.35 0.61
N LEU A 108 -4.22 -6.35 1.61
CA LEU A 108 -3.19 -7.35 1.80
C LEU A 108 -3.54 -8.20 3.02
N VAL A 109 -3.79 -9.48 2.80
CA VAL A 109 -4.30 -10.40 3.81
C VAL A 109 -3.37 -11.60 3.91
N TYR A 110 -2.73 -11.76 5.07
CA TYR A 110 -1.84 -12.88 5.35
C TYR A 110 -2.40 -13.82 6.42
N GLY A 111 -1.76 -14.97 6.64
CA GLY A 111 -2.24 -15.95 7.62
C GLY A 111 -3.52 -16.65 7.19
N VAL A 112 -3.84 -16.65 5.90
CA VAL A 112 -5.04 -17.31 5.34
C VAL A 112 -4.71 -18.78 5.14
N PRO A 113 -5.40 -19.73 5.82
CA PRO A 113 -5.19 -21.15 5.56
C PRO A 113 -5.45 -21.49 4.09
N ALA A 114 -4.67 -22.38 3.49
CA ALA A 114 -4.81 -22.74 2.07
C ALA A 114 -6.26 -23.12 1.69
N ALA A 115 -6.96 -23.86 2.55
CA ALA A 115 -8.36 -24.25 2.35
C ALA A 115 -9.36 -23.07 2.35
N GLN A 116 -8.96 -21.90 2.82
CA GLN A 116 -9.78 -20.68 2.88
C GLN A 116 -9.33 -19.61 1.87
N ALA A 117 -8.31 -19.87 1.05
CA ALA A 117 -7.78 -18.88 0.11
C ALA A 117 -8.85 -18.33 -0.85
N ASP A 118 -9.71 -19.21 -1.39
CA ASP A 118 -10.80 -18.77 -2.28
C ASP A 118 -11.89 -17.98 -1.54
N THR A 119 -12.18 -18.36 -0.29
CA THR A 119 -13.11 -17.60 0.57
C THR A 119 -12.56 -16.20 0.84
N ALA A 120 -11.27 -16.09 1.15
CA ALA A 120 -10.61 -14.80 1.40
C ALA A 120 -10.61 -13.92 0.14
N ARG A 121 -10.34 -14.49 -1.04
CA ARG A 121 -10.40 -13.76 -2.32
C ARG A 121 -11.81 -13.26 -2.64
N LYS A 122 -12.83 -14.11 -2.46
CA LYS A 122 -14.24 -13.71 -2.65
C LYS A 122 -14.65 -12.61 -1.68
N MET A 123 -14.24 -12.70 -0.42
CA MET A 123 -14.49 -11.65 0.57
C MET A 123 -13.77 -10.35 0.18
N MET A 124 -12.56 -10.43 -0.37
CA MET A 124 -11.82 -9.28 -0.89
C MET A 124 -12.51 -8.59 -2.05
N GLU A 125 -13.00 -9.35 -3.01
CA GLU A 125 -13.81 -8.83 -4.11
C GLU A 125 -15.12 -8.21 -3.62
N TRP A 126 -15.85 -8.88 -2.72
CA TRP A 126 -17.10 -8.37 -2.13
C TRP A 126 -16.91 -7.08 -1.34
N ARG A 127 -15.74 -6.87 -0.76
CA ARG A 127 -15.35 -5.63 -0.06
C ARG A 127 -14.87 -4.54 -1.02
N GLY A 128 -14.93 -4.76 -2.33
CA GLY A 128 -14.61 -3.76 -3.35
C GLY A 128 -13.12 -3.54 -3.57
N ALA A 129 -12.26 -4.52 -3.24
CA ALA A 129 -10.82 -4.36 -3.46
C ALA A 129 -10.49 -4.18 -4.95
N GLY A 130 -9.70 -3.18 -5.29
CA GLY A 130 -9.18 -2.99 -6.66
C GLY A 130 -7.93 -3.82 -6.94
N PHE A 131 -7.16 -4.12 -5.90
CA PHE A 131 -5.99 -4.98 -5.93
C PHE A 131 -5.80 -5.66 -4.57
N GLY A 132 -4.97 -6.70 -4.50
CA GLY A 132 -4.70 -7.33 -3.21
C GLY A 132 -3.97 -8.65 -3.29
N VAL A 133 -3.60 -9.14 -2.11
CA VAL A 133 -2.90 -10.41 -1.94
C VAL A 133 -3.59 -11.20 -0.84
N VAL A 134 -3.80 -12.49 -1.10
CA VAL A 134 -4.21 -13.50 -0.12
C VAL A 134 -3.05 -14.47 0.00
N ALA A 135 -2.45 -14.56 1.20
CA ALA A 135 -1.27 -15.38 1.43
C ALA A 135 -1.34 -16.17 2.75
N GLU A 136 -0.67 -17.32 2.78
CA GLU A 136 -0.48 -18.10 4.01
C GLU A 136 0.50 -17.42 4.97
N THR A 137 1.55 -16.77 4.45
CA THR A 137 2.56 -16.04 5.21
C THR A 137 2.72 -14.60 4.70
N ARG A 138 3.17 -13.70 5.59
CA ARG A 138 3.48 -12.31 5.20
C ARG A 138 4.89 -12.27 4.60
N THR A 139 4.98 -12.03 3.30
CA THR A 139 6.26 -12.03 2.56
C THR A 139 6.60 -10.68 1.93
N TRP A 140 5.81 -9.64 2.21
CA TRP A 140 6.06 -8.29 1.74
C TRP A 140 6.75 -7.43 2.79
#